data_AF-S7J2L3-F1
#
_entry.id   AF-S7J2L3-F1
#
_cell.length_a   1.000
_cell.length_b   1.000
_cell.length_c   1.000
_cell.angle_alpha   90.00
_cell.angle_beta   90.00
_cell.angle_gamma   90.00
#
_symmetry.space_group_name_H-M   'P 1'
#
loop_
_entity.id
_entity.type
_entity.pdbx_description
1 polymer ?
#
loop_
_entity_poly.entity_id
_entity_poly.type
_entity_poly.pdbx_seq_one_letter_code
_entity_poly.pdbx_strand_id
1 'polypeptide(L)'
;MTQFDSTSPPSSTEDDLIQLNRAGIIAGPEELKLSFFLRVEEILNNAPEYPEIFPQRLRDLFDIYPDHLTVLYSNEGMDVWEGGCTWILNNHVTVQLRKQLHKAARWLGIYSKEEILAHEAVHAARMKFYEPMFEELLAYQTSSSVIRRFLGPLFRSPGENYSFLLFTITGIGLSLWEPIVGIATILSTPIYFGARLLITQYFFHLAKKKIRKMLGIPPLWVLLRLTDKEIRMFASQPIPVLEKYARERKLDSVRWRQIYLSYFV
;
A
#
# COMPACT_ATOMS: atom_id res chain seq x y z
N MET A 1 -49.03 -23.23 -8.19
CA MET A 1 -47.97 -22.62 -9.02
C MET A 1 -46.84 -22.28 -8.08
N THR A 2 -45.95 -23.25 -7.87
CA THR A 2 -44.84 -23.19 -6.90
C THR A 2 -43.72 -22.36 -7.50
N GLN A 3 -43.49 -21.16 -6.96
CA GLN A 3 -42.28 -20.39 -7.25
C GLN A 3 -41.10 -21.12 -6.60
N PHE A 4 -40.19 -21.59 -7.45
CA PHE A 4 -38.87 -22.03 -7.04
C PHE A 4 -38.09 -20.78 -6.60
N ASP A 5 -37.91 -20.61 -5.29
CA ASP A 5 -36.85 -19.75 -4.76
C ASP A 5 -35.51 -20.37 -5.18
N SER A 6 -34.82 -19.70 -6.09
CA SER A 6 -33.44 -20.00 -6.44
C SER A 6 -32.55 -19.54 -5.28
N THR A 7 -32.43 -20.37 -4.24
CA THR A 7 -31.36 -20.24 -3.27
C THR A 7 -30.05 -20.49 -4.01
N SER A 8 -29.28 -19.43 -4.25
CA SER A 8 -27.88 -19.51 -4.63
C SER A 8 -27.18 -20.50 -3.69
N PRO A 9 -26.30 -21.38 -4.19
CA PRO A 9 -25.56 -22.29 -3.33
C PRO A 9 -24.78 -21.47 -2.28
N PRO A 10 -24.63 -21.98 -1.04
CA PRO A 10 -23.81 -21.30 -0.04
C PRO A 10 -22.42 -21.07 -0.64
N SER A 11 -21.94 -19.82 -0.61
CA SER A 11 -20.61 -19.50 -1.10
C SER A 11 -19.61 -20.40 -0.39
N SER A 12 -18.74 -21.05 -1.16
CA SER A 12 -17.70 -21.86 -0.53
C SER A 12 -16.78 -20.91 0.26
N THR A 13 -16.21 -21.39 1.37
CA THR A 13 -15.23 -20.59 2.14
C THR A 13 -14.05 -20.10 1.28
N GLU A 14 -13.81 -20.72 0.12
CA GLU A 14 -12.80 -20.29 -0.85
C GLU A 14 -13.26 -19.11 -1.70
N ASP A 15 -14.52 -19.11 -2.13
CA ASP A 15 -15.14 -17.96 -2.81
C ASP A 15 -15.13 -16.72 -1.91
N ASP A 16 -15.37 -16.91 -0.61
CA ASP A 16 -15.33 -15.83 0.37
C ASP A 16 -13.92 -15.21 0.47
N LEU A 17 -12.86 -16.03 0.47
CA LEU A 17 -11.48 -15.54 0.55
C LEU A 17 -11.07 -14.73 -0.68
N ILE A 18 -11.53 -15.14 -1.87
CA ILE A 18 -11.29 -14.41 -3.13
C ILE A 18 -12.05 -13.08 -3.12
N GLN A 19 -13.30 -13.07 -2.66
CA GLN A 19 -14.10 -11.86 -2.55
C GLN A 19 -13.50 -10.86 -1.55
N LEU A 20 -13.13 -11.32 -0.36
CA LEU A 20 -12.45 -10.49 0.65
C LEU A 20 -11.13 -9.92 0.11
N ASN A 21 -10.38 -10.74 -0.63
CA ASN A 21 -9.15 -10.30 -1.28
C ASN A 21 -9.38 -9.18 -2.32
N ARG A 22 -10.46 -9.26 -3.09
CA ARG A 22 -10.87 -8.21 -4.06
C ARG A 22 -11.52 -7.00 -3.40
N ALA A 23 -12.11 -7.16 -2.22
CA ALA A 23 -12.59 -6.04 -1.42
C ALA A 23 -11.43 -5.26 -0.75
N GLY A 24 -10.18 -5.71 -0.90
CA GLY A 24 -9.02 -5.09 -0.24
C GLY A 24 -8.85 -5.49 1.23
N ILE A 25 -9.61 -6.47 1.72
CA ILE A 25 -9.46 -7.02 3.07
C ILE A 25 -8.43 -8.15 3.04
N ILE A 26 -7.16 -7.75 3.17
CA ILE A 26 -6.01 -8.66 3.09
C ILE A 26 -5.66 -9.16 4.49
N ALA A 27 -5.44 -10.46 4.64
CA ALA A 27 -4.94 -11.03 5.89
C ALA A 27 -3.49 -10.58 6.17
N GLY A 28 -3.15 -10.32 7.43
CA GLY A 28 -1.80 -9.97 7.83
C GLY A 28 -0.79 -11.12 7.64
N PRO A 29 0.53 -10.83 7.62
CA PRO A 29 1.57 -11.85 7.47
C PRO A 29 1.52 -12.96 8.51
N GLU A 30 1.26 -12.60 9.77
CA GLU A 30 1.23 -13.49 10.94
C GLU A 30 -0.19 -13.62 11.51
N GLU A 31 -1.21 -13.20 10.76
CA GLU A 31 -2.60 -13.20 11.25
C GLU A 31 -3.21 -14.60 11.18
N LEU A 32 -3.68 -15.09 12.33
CA LEU A 32 -4.37 -16.37 12.42
C LEU A 32 -5.75 -16.29 11.76
N LYS A 33 -6.24 -17.44 11.28
CA LYS A 33 -7.52 -17.54 10.58
C LYS A 33 -8.69 -16.98 11.39
N LEU A 34 -8.81 -17.35 12.67
CA LEU A 34 -9.89 -16.86 13.52
C LEU A 34 -9.81 -15.33 13.70
N SER A 35 -8.62 -14.81 14.01
CA SER A 35 -8.39 -13.37 14.15
C SER A 35 -8.71 -12.58 12.88
N PHE A 36 -8.38 -13.14 11.71
CA PHE A 36 -8.71 -12.54 10.42
C PHE A 36 -10.23 -12.42 10.23
N PHE A 37 -10.99 -13.50 10.46
CA PHE A 37 -12.44 -13.47 10.27
C PHE A 37 -13.17 -12.59 11.30
N LEU A 38 -12.70 -12.55 12.55
CA LEU A 38 -13.22 -11.60 13.55
C LEU A 38 -13.01 -10.15 13.10
N ARG A 39 -11.83 -9.84 12.55
CA ARG A 39 -11.55 -8.52 11.98
C ARG A 39 -12.40 -8.22 10.74
N VAL A 40 -12.62 -9.20 9.87
CA VAL A 40 -13.51 -9.04 8.71
C VAL A 40 -14.91 -8.67 9.17
N GLU A 41 -15.45 -9.41 10.15
CA GLU A 41 -16.78 -9.12 10.73
C GLU A 41 -16.84 -7.71 11.32
N GLU A 42 -15.83 -7.32 12.11
CA GLU A 42 -15.72 -5.97 12.66
C GLU A 42 -15.68 -4.89 11.57
N ILE A 43 -14.90 -5.09 10.51
CA ILE A 43 -14.82 -4.15 9.37
C ILE A 43 -16.18 -4.02 8.68
N LEU A 44 -16.84 -5.14 8.39
CA LEU A 44 -18.10 -5.14 7.64
C LEU A 44 -19.26 -4.56 8.47
N ASN A 45 -19.30 -4.83 9.78
CA ASN A 45 -20.30 -4.29 10.69
C ASN A 45 -20.18 -2.76 10.87
N ASN A 46 -18.98 -2.21 10.65
CA ASN A 46 -18.71 -0.78 10.77
C ASN A 46 -18.49 -0.10 9.41
N ALA A 47 -18.83 -0.77 8.31
CA ALA A 47 -18.75 -0.19 6.98
C ALA A 47 -19.71 1.02 6.87
N PRO A 48 -19.33 2.08 6.14
CA PRO A 48 -20.19 3.24 5.96
C PRO A 48 -21.46 2.87 5.18
N GLU A 49 -22.61 3.39 5.60
CA GLU A 49 -23.89 3.21 4.88
C GLU A 49 -23.84 3.78 3.45
N TYR A 50 -23.06 4.86 3.27
CA TYR A 50 -22.82 5.50 1.99
C TYR A 50 -21.31 5.55 1.71
N PRO A 51 -20.76 4.53 1.01
CA PRO A 51 -19.32 4.45 0.78
C PRO A 51 -18.84 5.51 -0.22
N GLU A 52 -17.64 6.06 0.03
CA GLU A 52 -16.96 6.93 -0.95
C GLU A 52 -16.55 6.08 -2.17
N ILE A 53 -16.68 6.65 -3.37
CA ILE A 53 -16.30 5.96 -4.59
C ILE A 53 -14.78 6.00 -4.73
N PHE A 54 -14.14 4.84 -4.58
CA PHE A 54 -12.70 4.70 -4.78
C PHE A 54 -12.33 4.70 -6.28
N PRO A 55 -11.14 5.21 -6.65
CA PRO A 55 -10.72 5.29 -8.04
C PRO A 55 -10.57 3.90 -8.68
N GLN A 56 -11.10 3.73 -9.90
CA GLN A 56 -11.02 2.49 -10.69
C GLN A 56 -9.59 1.95 -10.84
N ARG A 57 -8.61 2.86 -10.84
CA ARG A 57 -7.18 2.55 -10.94
C ARG A 57 -6.70 1.57 -9.86
N LEU A 58 -7.32 1.54 -8.68
CA LEU A 58 -7.01 0.54 -7.64
C LEU A 58 -7.32 -0.88 -8.10
N ARG A 59 -8.45 -1.07 -8.80
CA ARG A 59 -8.82 -2.36 -9.37
C ARG A 59 -7.83 -2.76 -10.47
N ASP A 60 -7.50 -1.82 -11.35
CA ASP A 60 -6.60 -2.10 -12.47
C ASP A 60 -5.17 -2.43 -12.01
N LEU A 61 -4.64 -1.67 -11.05
CA LEU A 61 -3.27 -1.83 -10.57
C LEU A 61 -3.12 -2.95 -9.55
N PHE A 62 -4.10 -3.15 -8.68
CA PHE A 62 -3.96 -3.99 -7.49
C PHE A 62 -5.04 -5.04 -7.33
N ASP A 63 -6.05 -5.10 -8.20
CA ASP A 63 -7.17 -6.02 -8.09
C ASP A 63 -7.86 -5.91 -6.72
N ILE A 64 -8.10 -4.66 -6.29
CA ILE A 64 -8.86 -4.34 -5.07
C ILE A 64 -9.87 -3.21 -5.32
N TYR A 65 -10.95 -3.22 -4.55
CA TYR A 65 -11.94 -2.14 -4.48
C TYR A 65 -12.47 -2.01 -3.03
N PRO A 66 -11.90 -1.11 -2.21
CA PRO A 66 -12.17 -1.06 -0.78
C PRO A 66 -13.33 -0.15 -0.41
N ASP A 67 -14.55 -0.54 -0.78
CA ASP A 67 -15.80 0.17 -0.49
C ASP A 67 -16.16 0.22 1.01
N HIS A 68 -15.60 -0.67 1.83
CA HIS A 68 -15.79 -0.69 3.28
C HIS A 68 -15.04 0.43 4.04
N LEU A 69 -14.16 1.20 3.38
CA LEU A 69 -13.34 2.22 4.06
C LEU A 69 -14.13 3.50 4.32
N THR A 70 -13.96 4.03 5.54
CA THR A 70 -14.48 5.35 5.90
C THR A 70 -13.54 6.45 5.42
N VAL A 71 -14.07 7.47 4.75
CA VAL A 71 -13.32 8.66 4.30
C VAL A 71 -13.78 9.89 5.07
N LEU A 72 -12.84 10.58 5.72
CA LEU A 72 -13.08 11.80 6.48
C LEU A 72 -12.40 12.99 5.80
N TYR A 73 -13.06 14.15 5.75
CA TYR A 73 -12.47 15.40 5.26
C TYR A 73 -12.16 16.36 6.42
N SER A 74 -10.92 16.32 6.94
CA SER A 74 -10.47 17.15 8.06
C SER A 74 -9.01 17.58 7.87
N ASN A 75 -8.63 18.69 8.49
CA ASN A 75 -7.23 19.15 8.55
C ASN A 75 -6.58 18.86 9.91
N GLU A 76 -7.36 18.33 10.87
CA GLU A 76 -6.88 18.05 12.23
C GLU A 76 -5.75 17.02 12.20
N GLY A 77 -4.67 17.28 12.94
CA GLY A 77 -3.52 16.38 13.02
C GLY A 77 -2.64 16.27 11.77
N MET A 78 -2.93 17.02 10.69
CA MET A 78 -2.18 16.93 9.43
C MET A 78 -1.20 18.10 9.23
N ASP A 79 0.06 17.79 8.90
CA ASP A 79 1.08 18.76 8.55
C ASP A 79 0.73 19.50 7.24
N VAL A 80 1.07 20.78 7.13
CA VAL A 80 0.64 21.69 6.04
C VAL A 80 0.92 21.20 4.62
N TRP A 81 1.85 20.27 4.40
CA TRP A 81 2.15 19.68 3.08
C TRP A 81 1.41 18.36 2.80
N GLU A 82 0.85 17.69 3.82
CA GLU A 82 0.17 16.40 3.69
C GLU A 82 -1.18 16.56 2.97
N GLY A 83 -1.45 15.73 1.98
CA GLY A 83 -2.73 15.73 1.25
C GLY A 83 -3.79 14.81 1.85
N GLY A 84 -3.35 13.73 2.48
CA GLY A 84 -4.15 12.72 3.16
C GLY A 84 -3.30 11.93 4.15
N CYS A 85 -3.95 11.12 4.98
CA CYS A 85 -3.33 10.15 5.85
C CYS A 85 -4.31 8.99 6.14
N THR A 86 -3.75 7.84 6.53
CA THR A 86 -4.52 6.65 6.92
C THR A 86 -4.37 6.42 8.41
N TRP A 87 -5.49 6.42 9.13
CA TRP A 87 -5.53 6.12 10.56
C TRP A 87 -5.93 4.68 10.78
N ILE A 88 -5.15 3.96 11.59
CA ILE A 88 -5.42 2.57 11.96
C ILE A 88 -5.49 2.50 13.48
N LEU A 89 -6.69 2.30 14.03
CA LEU A 89 -6.93 2.19 15.47
C LEU A 89 -7.84 1.00 15.74
N ASN A 90 -7.38 0.03 16.54
CA ASN A 90 -8.18 -1.15 16.94
C ASN A 90 -8.90 -1.83 15.76
N ASN A 91 -8.20 -2.13 14.67
CA ASN A 91 -8.75 -2.68 13.41
C ASN A 91 -9.69 -1.78 12.61
N HIS A 92 -10.01 -0.58 13.08
CA HIS A 92 -10.72 0.41 12.28
C HIS A 92 -9.74 1.20 11.46
N VAL A 93 -10.05 1.33 10.17
CA VAL A 93 -9.27 2.13 9.23
C VAL A 93 -10.10 3.30 8.74
N THR A 94 -9.55 4.50 8.90
CA THR A 94 -10.14 5.73 8.37
C THR A 94 -9.13 6.41 7.46
N VAL A 95 -9.53 6.69 6.24
CA VAL A 95 -8.76 7.53 5.31
C VAL A 95 -9.16 8.98 5.54
N GLN A 96 -8.25 9.79 6.05
CA GLN A 96 -8.46 11.22 6.18
C GLN A 96 -7.86 11.95 4.98
N LEU A 97 -8.66 12.80 4.35
CA LEU A 97 -8.23 13.75 3.33
C LEU A 97 -8.36 15.18 3.85
N ARG A 98 -7.57 16.10 3.30
CA ARG A 98 -7.72 17.51 3.66
C ARG A 98 -9.10 18.05 3.38
N LYS A 99 -9.62 18.90 4.29
CA LYS A 99 -10.96 19.49 4.22
C LYS A 99 -11.27 20.14 2.86
N GLN A 100 -10.28 20.78 2.23
CA GLN A 100 -10.44 21.46 0.95
C GLN A 100 -10.76 20.49 -0.20
N LEU A 101 -10.26 19.26 -0.14
CA LEU A 101 -10.50 18.22 -1.15
C LEU A 101 -11.96 17.74 -1.19
N HIS A 102 -12.79 18.12 -0.21
CA HIS A 102 -14.23 17.89 -0.27
C HIS A 102 -14.87 18.62 -1.47
N LYS A 103 -14.32 19.78 -1.86
CA LYS A 103 -14.84 20.58 -2.99
C LYS A 103 -13.83 20.70 -4.13
N ALA A 104 -12.54 20.68 -3.81
CA ALA A 104 -11.47 20.82 -4.79
C ALA A 104 -11.07 19.47 -5.37
N ALA A 105 -10.82 19.43 -6.69
CA ALA A 105 -10.30 18.24 -7.36
C ALA A 105 -8.81 17.98 -7.06
N ARG A 106 -8.07 18.97 -6.54
CA ARG A 106 -6.61 18.90 -6.35
C ARG A 106 -6.15 19.58 -5.07
N TRP A 107 -5.08 19.05 -4.48
CA TRP A 107 -4.30 19.64 -3.39
C TRP A 107 -3.02 20.28 -3.94
N LEU A 108 -2.70 21.50 -3.48
CA LEU A 108 -1.58 22.33 -3.95
C LEU A 108 -1.52 22.51 -5.49
N GLY A 109 -2.65 22.32 -6.18
CA GLY A 109 -2.73 22.37 -7.65
C GLY A 109 -2.09 21.19 -8.39
N ILE A 110 -1.34 20.31 -7.71
CA ILE A 110 -0.51 19.28 -8.35
C ILE A 110 -1.09 17.87 -8.12
N TYR A 111 -1.54 17.56 -6.90
CA TYR A 111 -2.00 16.23 -6.48
C TYR A 111 -3.52 16.13 -6.64
N SER A 112 -4.02 15.19 -7.45
CA SER A 112 -5.48 15.02 -7.56
C SER A 112 -6.05 14.32 -6.32
N LYS A 113 -7.32 14.61 -6.00
CA LYS A 113 -8.06 13.93 -4.92
C LYS A 113 -8.01 12.40 -5.09
N GLU A 114 -8.25 11.93 -6.31
CA GLU A 114 -8.21 10.51 -6.65
C GLU A 114 -6.84 9.88 -6.42
N GLU A 115 -5.75 10.59 -6.73
CA GLU A 115 -4.40 10.08 -6.50
C GLU A 115 -4.10 9.94 -5.01
N ILE A 116 -4.49 10.93 -4.21
CA ILE A 116 -4.31 10.89 -2.75
C ILE A 116 -5.18 9.77 -2.16
N LEU A 117 -6.46 9.70 -2.54
CA LEU A 117 -7.38 8.67 -2.06
C LEU A 117 -6.90 7.25 -2.41
N ALA A 118 -6.40 7.04 -3.63
CA ALA A 118 -5.84 5.74 -4.01
C ALA A 118 -4.54 5.43 -3.25
N HIS A 119 -3.69 6.42 -3.00
CA HIS A 119 -2.48 6.25 -2.20
C HIS A 119 -2.82 5.78 -0.78
N GLU A 120 -3.72 6.49 -0.08
CA GLU A 120 -4.15 6.13 1.27
C GLU A 120 -4.87 4.77 1.32
N ALA A 121 -5.67 4.44 0.30
CA ALA A 121 -6.30 3.13 0.20
C ALA A 121 -5.29 1.96 0.15
N VAL A 122 -4.08 2.17 -0.40
CA VAL A 122 -3.04 1.14 -0.41
C VAL A 122 -2.53 0.88 1.00
N HIS A 123 -2.31 1.94 1.80
CA HIS A 123 -1.94 1.83 3.21
C HIS A 123 -3.04 1.15 4.02
N ALA A 124 -4.31 1.53 3.77
CA ALA A 124 -5.47 0.90 4.38
C ALA A 124 -5.56 -0.61 4.10
N ALA A 125 -5.41 -1.03 2.84
CA ALA A 125 -5.40 -2.44 2.46
C ALA A 125 -4.24 -3.21 3.10
N ARG A 126 -3.15 -2.51 3.42
CA ARG A 126 -1.95 -3.05 4.09
C ARG A 126 -1.90 -2.78 5.59
N MET A 127 -3.03 -2.48 6.24
CA MET A 127 -3.08 -2.12 7.68
C MET A 127 -2.44 -3.13 8.66
N LYS A 128 -2.24 -4.38 8.26
CA LYS A 128 -1.58 -5.44 9.07
C LYS A 128 -0.13 -5.71 8.69
N PHE A 129 0.45 -4.92 7.79
CA PHE A 129 1.85 -5.00 7.40
C PHE A 129 2.65 -3.94 8.15
N TYR A 130 3.57 -4.37 9.02
CA TYR A 130 4.43 -3.48 9.80
C TYR A 130 5.82 -3.38 9.15
N GLU A 131 5.86 -2.96 7.89
CA GLU A 131 7.03 -3.12 7.02
C GLU A 131 7.21 -1.93 6.06
N PRO A 132 8.11 -0.97 6.40
CA PRO A 132 8.15 0.33 5.72
C PRO A 132 8.95 0.35 4.41
N MET A 133 9.60 -0.74 3.99
CA MET A 133 10.58 -0.66 2.89
C MET A 133 9.93 -0.39 1.54
N PHE A 134 8.85 -1.11 1.23
CA PHE A 134 8.15 -1.03 -0.06
C PHE A 134 6.75 -0.43 0.06
N GLU A 135 6.28 -0.11 1.26
CA GLU A 135 4.94 0.42 1.52
C GLU A 135 4.65 1.70 0.73
N GLU A 136 5.45 2.74 0.93
CA GLU A 136 5.37 3.97 0.14
C GLU A 136 5.53 3.70 -1.36
N LEU A 137 6.43 2.79 -1.74
CA LEU A 137 6.64 2.47 -3.16
C LEU A 137 5.40 1.87 -3.82
N LEU A 138 4.66 1.03 -3.11
CA LEU A 138 3.37 0.50 -3.54
C LEU A 138 2.34 1.63 -3.64
N ALA A 139 2.18 2.43 -2.59
CA ALA A 139 1.20 3.51 -2.55
C ALA A 139 1.42 4.52 -3.68
N TYR A 140 2.68 4.92 -3.95
CA TYR A 140 3.01 5.81 -5.05
C TYR A 140 2.79 5.22 -6.44
N GLN A 141 2.67 3.89 -6.64
CA GLN A 141 2.32 3.32 -7.96
C GLN A 141 0.96 3.80 -8.47
N THR A 142 0.07 4.23 -7.56
CA THR A 142 -1.23 4.82 -7.90
C THR A 142 -1.10 6.14 -8.65
N SER A 143 0.03 6.84 -8.53
CA SER A 143 0.27 8.10 -9.22
C SER A 143 0.27 7.96 -10.74
N SER A 144 -0.28 8.97 -11.43
CA SER A 144 -0.15 9.11 -12.88
C SER A 144 1.24 9.61 -13.30
N SER A 145 1.95 10.31 -12.41
CA SER A 145 3.27 10.86 -12.68
C SER A 145 4.36 9.80 -12.54
N VAL A 146 5.18 9.63 -13.59
CA VAL A 146 6.37 8.77 -13.55
C VAL A 146 7.36 9.25 -12.49
N ILE A 147 7.52 10.57 -12.37
CA ILE A 147 8.46 11.18 -11.40
C ILE A 147 7.99 10.87 -9.98
N ARG A 148 6.70 11.01 -9.67
CA ARG A 148 6.17 10.71 -8.33
C ARG A 148 6.22 9.21 -8.02
N ARG A 149 5.94 8.35 -9.00
CA ARG A 149 6.14 6.89 -8.85
C ARG A 149 7.57 6.51 -8.51
N PHE A 150 8.54 7.29 -8.97
CA PHE A 150 9.95 7.02 -8.73
C PHE A 150 10.49 7.69 -7.46
N LEU A 151 10.29 9.00 -7.31
CA LEU A 151 10.85 9.84 -6.24
C LEU A 151 9.94 10.01 -5.03
N GLY A 152 8.63 9.78 -5.16
CA GLY A 152 7.69 9.89 -4.03
C GLY A 152 8.11 9.07 -2.80
N PRO A 153 8.53 7.80 -2.96
CA PRO A 153 8.97 6.93 -1.86
C PRO A 153 10.34 7.26 -1.26
N LEU A 154 10.88 8.46 -1.52
CA LEU A 154 12.20 8.87 -1.02
C LEU A 154 12.27 8.83 0.51
N PHE A 155 11.21 9.35 1.15
CA PHE A 155 11.00 9.31 2.59
C PHE A 155 9.96 8.24 2.93
N ARG A 156 10.21 7.49 4.00
CA ARG A 156 9.36 6.40 4.50
C ARG A 156 8.62 6.74 5.78
N SER A 157 9.00 7.85 6.43
CA SER A 157 8.35 8.33 7.63
C SER A 157 8.50 9.83 7.76
N PRO A 158 7.60 10.52 8.50
CA PRO A 158 7.73 11.94 8.80
C PRO A 158 9.08 12.30 9.45
N GLY A 159 9.61 11.41 10.30
CA GLY A 159 10.92 11.59 10.95
C GLY A 159 12.10 11.72 9.97
N GLU A 160 12.04 11.04 8.83
CA GLU A 160 13.06 11.15 7.80
C GLU A 160 13.00 12.50 7.08
N ASN A 161 11.80 13.04 6.88
CA ASN A 161 11.61 14.38 6.33
C ASN A 161 12.17 15.45 7.29
N TYR A 162 11.88 15.36 8.59
CA TYR A 162 12.47 16.26 9.59
C TYR A 162 13.99 16.14 9.65
N SER A 163 14.54 14.91 9.52
CA SER A 163 15.98 14.68 9.47
C SER A 163 16.62 15.36 8.26
N PHE A 164 15.97 15.27 7.09
CA PHE A 164 16.42 15.97 5.89
C PHE A 164 16.44 17.49 6.09
N LEU A 165 15.38 18.07 6.66
CA LEU A 165 15.29 19.51 6.93
C LEU A 165 16.35 19.97 7.93
N LEU A 166 16.57 19.20 9.02
CA LEU A 166 17.57 19.50 10.03
C LEU A 166 18.98 19.58 9.44
N PHE A 167 19.38 18.58 8.66
CA PHE A 167 20.69 18.57 8.00
C PHE A 167 20.83 19.68 6.97
N THR A 168 19.75 20.00 6.25
CA THR A 168 19.73 21.11 5.29
C THR A 168 19.97 22.45 6.00
N ILE A 169 19.20 22.76 7.05
CA ILE A 169 19.33 24.02 7.80
C ILE A 169 20.70 24.12 8.49
N THR A 170 21.14 23.03 9.14
CA THR A 170 22.44 22.98 9.82
C THR A 170 23.58 23.17 8.82
N GLY A 171 23.51 22.51 7.68
CA GLY A 171 24.51 22.63 6.63
C GLY A 171 24.55 24.04 6.01
N ILE A 172 23.41 24.71 5.83
CA ILE A 172 23.36 26.12 5.42
C ILE A 172 24.07 27.01 6.44
N GLY A 173 23.80 26.82 7.73
CA GLY A 173 24.45 27.57 8.81
C GLY A 173 25.96 27.35 8.86
N LEU A 174 26.40 26.10 8.71
CA LEU A 174 27.83 25.74 8.64
C LEU A 174 28.51 26.33 7.40
N SER A 175 27.83 26.36 6.25
CA SER A 175 28.38 26.89 4.99
C SER A 175 28.77 28.36 5.06
N LEU A 176 28.26 29.13 6.04
CA LEU A 176 28.65 30.53 6.25
C LEU A 176 30.08 30.68 6.79
N TRP A 177 30.59 29.67 7.50
CA TRP A 177 31.92 29.69 8.13
C TRP A 177 32.86 28.65 7.52
N GLU A 178 32.32 27.45 7.25
CA GLU A 178 33.03 26.29 6.71
C GLU A 178 32.29 25.73 5.49
N PRO A 179 32.48 26.32 4.29
CA PRO A 179 31.69 26.01 3.10
C PRO A 179 31.66 24.53 2.72
N ILE A 180 32.82 23.85 2.79
CA ILE A 180 32.95 22.43 2.42
C ILE A 180 32.18 21.54 3.38
N VAL A 181 32.29 21.80 4.69
CA VAL A 181 31.60 21.01 5.74
C VAL A 181 30.09 21.23 5.64
N GLY A 182 29.66 22.47 5.42
CA GLY A 182 28.24 22.77 5.22
C GLY A 182 27.65 22.07 3.98
N ILE A 183 28.34 22.11 2.83
CA ILE A 183 27.91 21.41 1.61
C ILE A 183 27.87 19.89 1.83
N ALA A 184 28.90 19.31 2.45
CA ALA A 184 28.92 17.88 2.76
C ALA A 184 27.74 17.47 3.65
N THR A 185 27.40 18.33 4.64
CA THR A 185 26.24 18.12 5.52
C THR A 185 24.93 18.16 4.74
N ILE A 186 24.74 19.14 3.86
CA ILE A 186 23.54 19.27 3.00
C ILE A 186 23.39 18.05 2.09
N LEU A 187 24.49 17.58 1.48
CA LEU A 187 24.46 16.48 0.51
C LEU A 187 24.35 15.09 1.14
N SER A 188 24.75 14.93 2.40
CA SER A 188 24.77 13.63 3.09
C SER A 188 23.40 12.93 3.08
N THR A 189 22.32 13.65 3.38
CA THR A 189 20.97 13.09 3.47
C THR A 189 20.36 12.77 2.09
N PRO A 190 20.39 13.65 1.06
CA PRO A 190 19.96 13.28 -0.29
C PRO A 190 20.75 12.10 -0.88
N ILE A 191 22.07 12.02 -0.63
CA ILE A 191 22.87 10.88 -1.09
C ILE A 191 22.39 9.59 -0.43
N TYR A 192 22.21 9.59 0.90
CA TYR A 192 21.73 8.43 1.64
C TYR A 192 20.34 7.99 1.20
N PHE A 193 19.36 8.89 1.18
CA PHE A 193 17.99 8.57 0.79
C PHE A 193 17.89 8.18 -0.68
N GLY A 194 18.64 8.86 -1.56
CA GLY A 194 18.73 8.54 -2.98
C GLY A 194 19.29 7.14 -3.23
N ALA A 195 20.42 6.80 -2.60
CA ALA A 195 21.00 5.45 -2.71
C ALA A 195 20.02 4.37 -2.23
N ARG A 196 19.36 4.59 -1.09
CA ARG A 196 18.35 3.69 -0.53
C ARG A 196 17.15 3.54 -1.47
N LEU A 197 16.67 4.62 -2.05
CA LEU A 197 15.57 4.62 -3.02
C LEU A 197 15.95 3.79 -4.25
N LEU A 198 17.15 3.98 -4.81
CA LEU A 198 17.63 3.22 -5.97
C LEU A 198 17.67 1.72 -5.70
N ILE A 199 18.20 1.30 -4.53
CA ILE A 199 18.23 -0.10 -4.12
C ILE A 199 16.80 -0.67 -4.00
N THR A 200 15.89 0.09 -3.39
CA THR A 200 14.50 -0.33 -3.22
C THR A 200 13.79 -0.47 -4.57
N GLN A 201 13.93 0.52 -5.45
CA GLN A 201 13.39 0.49 -6.81
C GLN A 201 13.92 -0.69 -7.61
N TYR A 202 15.22 -1.01 -7.47
CA TYR A 202 15.85 -2.15 -8.12
C TYR A 202 15.20 -3.48 -7.71
N PHE A 203 15.09 -3.77 -6.42
CA PHE A 203 14.46 -5.00 -5.94
C PHE A 203 12.99 -5.09 -6.35
N PHE A 204 12.26 -3.98 -6.25
CA PHE A 204 10.86 -3.92 -6.65
C PHE A 204 10.67 -4.18 -8.15
N HIS A 205 11.54 -3.61 -9.00
CA HIS A 205 11.54 -3.85 -10.44
C HIS A 205 11.80 -5.33 -10.77
N LEU A 206 12.81 -5.93 -10.14
CA LEU A 206 13.12 -7.34 -10.34
C LEU A 206 11.96 -8.25 -9.92
N ALA A 207 11.35 -7.99 -8.76
CA ALA A 207 10.18 -8.73 -8.29
C ALA A 207 9.01 -8.60 -9.29
N LYS A 208 8.72 -7.38 -9.77
CA LYS A 208 7.68 -7.15 -10.81
C LYS A 208 7.93 -7.98 -12.06
N LYS A 209 9.17 -7.97 -12.56
CA LYS A 209 9.56 -8.74 -13.76
C LYS A 209 9.42 -10.24 -13.53
N LYS A 210 9.79 -10.72 -12.34
CA LYS A 210 9.68 -12.14 -11.98
C LYS A 210 8.23 -12.59 -11.88
N ILE A 211 7.38 -11.86 -11.16
CA ILE A 211 5.96 -12.19 -11.00
C ILE A 211 5.26 -12.22 -12.36
N ARG A 212 5.49 -11.20 -13.20
CA ARG A 212 4.93 -11.17 -14.55
C ARG A 212 5.36 -12.38 -15.39
N LYS A 213 6.63 -12.78 -15.31
CA LYS A 213 7.14 -13.96 -16.03
C LYS A 213 6.52 -15.26 -15.51
N MET A 214 6.29 -15.37 -14.21
CA MET A 214 5.79 -16.57 -13.56
C MET A 214 4.29 -16.77 -13.76
N LEU A 215 3.49 -15.70 -13.65
CA LEU A 215 2.03 -15.78 -13.60
C LEU A 215 1.32 -15.21 -14.82
N GLY A 216 2.00 -14.42 -15.67
CA GLY A 216 1.36 -13.78 -16.83
C GLY A 216 0.39 -12.63 -16.50
N ILE A 217 0.15 -12.33 -15.22
CA ILE A 217 -0.78 -11.29 -14.75
C ILE A 217 -0.06 -9.97 -14.39
N PRO A 218 -0.80 -8.87 -14.15
CA PRO A 218 -0.24 -7.64 -13.61
C PRO A 218 0.48 -7.89 -12.27
N PRO A 219 1.78 -7.58 -12.14
CA PRO A 219 2.57 -8.00 -10.98
C PRO A 219 2.17 -7.32 -9.67
N LEU A 220 1.56 -6.12 -9.77
CA LEU A 220 1.13 -5.38 -8.60
C LEU A 220 -0.05 -6.05 -7.88
N TRP A 221 -0.86 -6.86 -8.58
CA TRP A 221 -1.90 -7.71 -7.97
C TRP A 221 -1.29 -8.64 -6.93
N VAL A 222 -0.09 -9.16 -7.13
CA VAL A 222 0.55 -10.00 -6.11
C VAL A 222 1.36 -9.15 -5.12
N LEU A 223 2.13 -8.17 -5.61
CA LEU A 223 3.05 -7.39 -4.76
C LEU A 223 2.37 -6.66 -3.60
N LEU A 224 1.13 -6.17 -3.79
CA LEU A 224 0.39 -5.53 -2.70
C LEU A 224 0.22 -6.44 -1.48
N ARG A 225 0.20 -7.75 -1.69
CA ARG A 225 -0.05 -8.76 -0.66
C ARG A 225 1.23 -9.39 -0.12
N LEU A 226 2.40 -9.00 -0.63
CA LEU A 226 3.69 -9.53 -0.19
C LEU A 226 4.30 -8.69 0.94
N THR A 227 5.08 -9.35 1.78
CA THR A 227 5.96 -8.72 2.77
C THR A 227 7.24 -8.18 2.13
N ASP A 228 7.96 -7.32 2.82
CA ASP A 228 9.27 -6.81 2.37
C ASP A 228 10.25 -7.95 2.10
N LYS A 229 10.25 -8.97 2.98
CA LYS A 229 11.07 -10.18 2.83
C LYS A 229 10.68 -10.97 1.59
N GLU A 230 9.38 -11.12 1.35
CA GLU A 230 8.87 -11.82 0.18
C GLU A 230 9.17 -11.05 -1.11
N ILE A 231 9.02 -9.73 -1.16
CA ILE A 231 9.38 -8.93 -2.34
C ILE A 231 10.85 -9.14 -2.70
N ARG A 232 11.76 -9.12 -1.71
CA ARG A 232 13.19 -9.43 -1.92
C ARG A 232 13.43 -10.87 -2.36
N MET A 233 12.68 -11.83 -1.81
CA MET A 233 12.75 -13.23 -2.24
C MET A 233 12.32 -13.37 -3.70
N PHE A 234 11.21 -12.76 -4.11
CA PHE A 234 10.73 -12.76 -5.49
C PHE A 234 11.69 -12.05 -6.45
N ALA A 235 12.44 -11.06 -5.97
CA ALA A 235 13.47 -10.40 -6.76
C ALA A 235 14.72 -11.27 -6.99
N SER A 236 15.06 -12.17 -6.05
CA SER A 236 16.35 -12.88 -6.02
C SER A 236 16.27 -14.36 -6.37
N GLN A 237 15.18 -15.04 -6.02
CA GLN A 237 15.09 -16.49 -6.11
C GLN A 237 14.61 -16.99 -7.49
N PRO A 238 15.01 -18.21 -7.90
CA PRO A 238 14.49 -18.86 -9.11
C PRO A 238 12.98 -19.14 -9.03
N ILE A 239 12.30 -19.12 -10.18
CA ILE A 239 10.85 -19.36 -10.27
C ILE A 239 10.40 -20.68 -9.61
N PRO A 240 11.08 -21.83 -9.84
CA PRO A 240 10.68 -23.08 -9.18
C PRO A 240 10.67 -23.03 -7.65
N VAL A 241 11.57 -22.24 -7.06
CA VAL A 241 11.63 -22.01 -5.60
C VAL A 241 10.43 -21.20 -5.14
N LEU A 242 10.05 -20.17 -5.89
CA LEU A 242 8.90 -19.31 -5.58
C LEU A 242 7.57 -20.05 -5.71
N GLU A 243 7.42 -20.90 -6.73
CA GLU A 243 6.23 -21.74 -6.89
C GLU A 243 6.11 -22.77 -5.77
N LYS A 244 7.22 -23.40 -5.39
CA LYS A 244 7.26 -24.32 -4.24
C LYS A 244 6.86 -23.58 -2.97
N TYR A 245 7.42 -22.40 -2.73
CA TYR A 245 7.08 -21.56 -1.59
C TYR A 245 5.58 -21.23 -1.54
N ALA A 246 4.99 -20.81 -2.67
CA ALA A 246 3.55 -20.50 -2.75
C ALA A 246 2.68 -21.74 -2.48
N ARG A 247 3.07 -22.92 -2.98
CA ARG A 247 2.36 -24.19 -2.75
C ARG A 247 2.40 -24.64 -1.29
N GLU A 248 3.50 -24.39 -0.59
CA GLU A 248 3.64 -24.72 0.84
C GLU A 248 2.88 -23.71 1.70
N ARG A 249 3.11 -22.41 1.49
CA ARG A 249 2.54 -21.35 2.34
C ARG A 249 1.03 -21.22 2.29
N LYS A 250 0.37 -21.64 1.21
CA LYS A 250 -1.10 -21.63 1.13
C LYS A 250 -1.77 -22.50 2.19
N LEU A 251 -1.06 -23.48 2.74
CA LEU A 251 -1.57 -24.39 3.77
C LEU A 251 -1.50 -23.75 5.16
N ASP A 252 -0.44 -22.97 5.41
CA ASP A 252 -0.13 -22.45 6.74
C ASP A 252 -0.61 -21.02 6.98
N SER A 253 -0.81 -20.23 5.92
CA SER A 253 -1.13 -18.80 6.02
C SER A 253 -2.39 -18.46 5.24
N VAL A 254 -3.35 -17.81 5.91
CA VAL A 254 -4.60 -17.35 5.28
C VAL A 254 -4.31 -16.34 4.17
N ARG A 255 -3.35 -15.44 4.37
CA ARG A 255 -2.90 -14.50 3.35
C ARG A 255 -2.38 -15.22 2.11
N TRP A 256 -1.50 -16.21 2.28
CA TRP A 256 -1.02 -16.99 1.14
C TRP A 256 -2.11 -17.85 0.50
N ARG A 257 -3.09 -18.31 1.28
CA ARG A 257 -4.27 -18.96 0.72
C ARG A 257 -5.09 -17.99 -0.16
N GLN A 258 -5.32 -16.76 0.28
CA GLN A 258 -5.96 -15.70 -0.53
C GLN A 258 -5.19 -15.46 -1.84
N ILE A 259 -3.87 -15.27 -1.75
CA ILE A 259 -3.01 -15.02 -2.92
C ILE A 259 -3.06 -16.21 -3.89
N TYR A 260 -2.90 -17.43 -3.37
CA TYR A 260 -2.80 -18.63 -4.19
C TYR A 260 -4.10 -18.90 -4.95
N LEU A 261 -5.24 -18.87 -4.24
CA LEU A 261 -6.56 -19.07 -4.85
C LEU A 261 -6.89 -18.00 -5.88
N SER A 262 -6.43 -16.76 -5.68
CA SER A 262 -6.74 -15.66 -6.60
C SER A 262 -5.85 -15.64 -7.85
N TYR A 263 -4.60 -16.10 -7.77
CA TYR A 263 -3.59 -15.79 -8.79
C TYR A 263 -2.69 -16.95 -9.24
N PHE A 264 -2.70 -18.10 -8.56
CA PHE A 264 -1.83 -19.24 -8.87
C PHE A 264 -2.58 -20.49 -9.36
N VAL A 265 -3.92 -20.41 -9.42
CA VAL A 265 -4.81 -21.43 -10.00
C VAL A 265 -5.12 -21.04 -11.44
#